data_AF-A0A1E1KBH1-F1
#
_entry.id   AF-A0A1E1KBH1-F1
#
_cell.length_a   1.000
_cell.length_b   1.000
_cell.length_c   1.000
_cell.angle_alpha   90.00
_cell.angle_beta   90.00
_cell.angle_gamma   90.00
#
_symmetry.space_group_name_H-M   'P 1'
#
loop_
_entity.id
_entity.type
_entity.pdbx_description
1 polymer ?
#
loop_
_entity_poly.entity_id
_entity_poly.type
_entity_poly.pdbx_seq_one_letter_code
_entity_poly.pdbx_strand_id
1 'polypeptide(L)'
;MGVPDSTNGEVFHEWAKLPIPREQFAHESPEQMQLYYPNCEPLPGAEKLLTNLRRARCASSGDRIELALASSTKSHSYKLQISKPGTKRLLDFFRLTDGFWVKTREYDRAEGSQHLTYSGTKAIMPNECLVFEDSVARVEAGRRAGMRVVWVPHAGVAVEYQARQKDVLAGRTGMIEIGDDWQLGDIDDGWAESIPSLEHFNYETYGFELKTVSS
;
A
#
# COMPACT_ATOMS: atom_id res chain seq x y z
N MET A 1 -6.69 9.75 3.31
CA MET A 1 -5.71 8.74 3.76
C MET A 1 -4.67 8.54 2.66
N GLY A 2 -3.39 8.35 3.01
CA GLY A 2 -2.27 8.27 2.06
C GLY A 2 -1.17 9.28 2.35
N VAL A 3 -1.55 10.56 2.50
CA VAL A 3 -0.66 11.66 2.89
C VAL A 3 -1.00 12.12 4.31
N PRO A 4 -0.05 12.16 5.26
CA PRO A 4 -0.30 12.58 6.63
C PRO A 4 -0.92 13.98 6.74
N ASP A 5 -2.00 14.12 7.53
CA ASP A 5 -2.80 15.33 7.73
C ASP A 5 -3.42 15.99 6.49
N SER A 6 -3.37 15.33 5.32
CA SER A 6 -3.96 15.85 4.07
C SER A 6 -5.46 16.15 4.16
N THR A 7 -6.21 15.35 4.90
CA THR A 7 -7.68 15.48 5.02
C THR A 7 -8.11 16.72 5.78
N ASN A 8 -7.19 17.39 6.50
CA ASN A 8 -7.46 18.68 7.10
C ASN A 8 -6.49 19.76 6.58
N GLY A 9 -5.85 19.54 5.42
CA GLY A 9 -4.93 20.49 4.79
C GLY A 9 -5.65 21.55 3.95
N GLU A 10 -4.94 22.62 3.61
CA GLU A 10 -5.46 23.72 2.78
C GLU A 10 -5.99 23.22 1.42
N VAL A 11 -5.18 22.43 0.72
CA VAL A 11 -5.52 21.82 -0.57
C VAL A 11 -6.87 21.10 -0.55
N PHE A 12 -7.15 20.32 0.51
CA PHE A 12 -8.42 19.60 0.62
C PHE A 12 -9.60 20.55 0.78
N HIS A 13 -9.48 21.55 1.65
CA HIS A 13 -10.58 22.48 1.95
C HIS A 13 -10.86 23.43 0.78
N GLU A 14 -9.83 23.87 0.06
CA GLU A 14 -9.97 24.67 -1.17
C GLU A 14 -10.71 23.90 -2.29
N TRP A 15 -10.38 22.62 -2.44
CA TRP A 15 -11.04 21.75 -3.42
C TRP A 15 -12.47 21.39 -2.99
N ALA A 16 -12.65 20.94 -1.75
CA ALA A 16 -13.92 20.40 -1.26
C ALA A 16 -14.99 21.48 -1.08
N LYS A 17 -14.60 22.75 -0.85
CA LYS A 17 -15.50 23.89 -0.65
C LYS A 17 -16.65 23.57 0.31
N LEU A 18 -16.29 22.98 1.45
CA LEU A 18 -17.25 22.50 2.43
C LEU A 18 -18.07 23.68 2.99
N PRO A 19 -19.37 23.46 3.29
CA PRO A 19 -20.22 24.49 3.89
C PRO A 19 -19.97 24.68 5.40
N ILE A 20 -18.93 24.03 5.95
CA ILE A 20 -18.57 24.09 7.36
C ILE A 20 -17.13 24.60 7.53
N PRO A 21 -16.81 25.30 8.63
CA PRO A 21 -15.44 25.72 8.94
C PRO A 21 -14.47 24.55 9.12
N ARG A 22 -13.19 24.83 8.90
CA ARG A 22 -12.11 23.83 9.03
C ARG A 22 -12.00 23.26 10.44
N GLU A 23 -12.20 24.08 11.45
CA GLU A 23 -12.19 23.67 12.86
C GLU A 23 -13.35 22.70 13.15
N GLN A 24 -14.52 22.98 12.61
CA GLN A 24 -15.69 22.11 12.74
C GLN A 24 -15.45 20.76 12.04
N PHE A 25 -14.93 20.78 10.82
CA PHE A 25 -14.58 19.54 10.11
C PHE A 25 -13.55 18.70 10.89
N ALA A 26 -12.51 19.35 11.45
CA ALA A 26 -11.48 18.68 12.24
C ALA A 26 -12.04 18.03 13.51
N HIS A 27 -13.08 18.61 14.11
CA HIS A 27 -13.80 18.07 15.26
C HIS A 27 -14.71 16.90 14.88
N GLU A 28 -15.50 17.04 13.81
CA GLU A 28 -16.49 16.03 13.40
C GLU A 28 -15.87 14.81 12.69
N SER A 29 -14.75 14.99 11.98
CA SER A 29 -14.13 13.91 11.20
C SER A 29 -13.74 12.68 12.06
N PRO A 30 -13.13 12.81 13.26
CA PRO A 30 -12.93 11.69 14.18
C PRO A 30 -14.21 10.95 14.56
N GLU A 31 -15.31 11.66 14.80
CA GLU A 31 -16.60 11.06 15.16
C GLU A 31 -17.16 10.24 13.99
N GLN A 32 -17.06 10.77 12.77
CA GLN A 32 -17.44 10.03 11.56
C GLN A 32 -16.57 8.77 11.38
N MET A 33 -15.25 8.86 11.60
CA MET A 33 -14.36 7.69 11.55
C MET A 33 -14.75 6.64 12.59
N GLN A 34 -15.08 7.05 13.81
CA GLN A 34 -15.52 6.14 14.87
C GLN A 34 -16.83 5.41 14.52
N LEU A 35 -17.74 6.08 13.82
CA LEU A 35 -19.01 5.49 13.38
C LEU A 35 -18.82 4.50 12.23
N TYR A 36 -18.00 4.83 11.22
CA TYR A 36 -17.94 4.08 9.97
C TYR A 36 -16.79 3.08 9.87
N TYR A 37 -15.65 3.31 10.51
CA TYR A 37 -14.50 2.38 10.42
C TYR A 37 -14.80 0.98 10.94
N PRO A 38 -15.61 0.80 12.01
CA PRO A 38 -16.05 -0.54 12.42
C PRO A 38 -16.85 -1.28 11.35
N ASN A 39 -17.35 -0.59 10.32
CA ASN A 39 -18.09 -1.20 9.23
C ASN A 39 -17.24 -1.54 8.00
N CYS A 40 -15.96 -1.15 7.96
CA CYS A 40 -15.07 -1.45 6.84
C CYS A 40 -14.88 -2.96 6.64
N GLU A 41 -15.02 -3.42 5.40
CA GLU A 41 -14.72 -4.78 4.99
C GLU A 41 -13.39 -4.84 4.25
N PRO A 42 -12.68 -5.98 4.28
CA PRO A 42 -11.56 -6.21 3.38
C PRO A 42 -11.94 -6.06 1.91
N LEU A 43 -10.98 -5.62 1.09
CA LEU A 43 -11.17 -5.58 -0.36
C LEU A 43 -11.48 -6.99 -0.91
N PRO A 44 -12.34 -7.09 -1.93
CA PRO A 44 -12.55 -8.34 -2.65
C PRO A 44 -11.22 -8.95 -3.09
N GLY A 45 -11.06 -10.26 -2.85
CA GLY A 45 -9.84 -10.99 -3.17
C GLY A 45 -8.72 -10.93 -2.12
N ALA A 46 -8.77 -10.05 -1.10
CA ALA A 46 -7.69 -9.90 -0.12
C ALA A 46 -7.38 -11.21 0.65
N GLU A 47 -8.41 -11.90 1.13
CA GLU A 47 -8.23 -13.17 1.88
C GLU A 47 -7.65 -14.27 0.99
N LYS A 48 -8.13 -14.37 -0.26
CA LYS A 48 -7.62 -15.32 -1.27
C LYS A 48 -6.17 -15.01 -1.62
N LEU A 49 -5.84 -13.73 -1.83
CA LEU A 49 -4.49 -13.27 -2.13
C LEU A 49 -3.52 -13.65 -1.01
N LEU A 50 -3.81 -13.26 0.23
CA LEU A 50 -2.93 -13.55 1.36
C LEU A 50 -2.79 -15.06 1.63
N THR A 51 -3.88 -15.82 1.45
CA THR A 51 -3.87 -17.28 1.55
C THR A 51 -2.97 -17.92 0.50
N ASN A 52 -3.08 -17.47 -0.75
CA ASN A 52 -2.27 -17.97 -1.85
C ASN A 52 -0.80 -17.60 -1.66
N LEU A 53 -0.48 -16.34 -1.35
CA LEU A 53 0.90 -15.88 -1.15
C LEU A 53 1.58 -16.61 0.02
N ARG A 54 0.89 -16.83 1.14
CA ARG A 54 1.43 -17.59 2.29
C ARG A 54 1.83 -19.01 1.94
N ARG A 55 1.22 -19.59 0.91
CA ARG A 55 1.48 -20.96 0.43
C ARG A 55 2.38 -20.99 -0.80
N ALA A 56 2.57 -19.85 -1.44
CA ALA A 56 3.36 -19.69 -2.63
C ALA A 56 4.85 -19.86 -2.34
N ARG A 57 5.59 -20.17 -3.40
CA ARG A 57 7.04 -20.12 -3.40
C ARG A 57 7.54 -19.32 -4.60
N CYS A 58 8.72 -18.75 -4.47
CA CYS A 58 9.41 -18.14 -5.61
C CYS A 58 9.83 -19.25 -6.58
N ALA A 59 9.43 -19.17 -7.84
CA ALA A 59 9.74 -20.17 -8.87
C ALA A 59 11.25 -20.33 -9.10
N SER A 60 12.00 -19.23 -8.99
CA SER A 60 13.43 -19.23 -9.29
C SER A 60 14.30 -19.76 -8.14
N SER A 61 13.91 -19.53 -6.89
CA SER A 61 14.70 -19.95 -5.71
C SER A 61 14.08 -21.06 -4.89
N GLY A 62 12.78 -21.31 -5.04
CA GLY A 62 12.00 -22.21 -4.19
C GLY A 62 11.70 -21.65 -2.79
N ASP A 63 12.12 -20.42 -2.48
CA ASP A 63 11.90 -19.81 -1.16
C ASP A 63 10.43 -19.51 -0.91
N ARG A 64 10.06 -19.40 0.37
CA ARG A 64 8.71 -18.96 0.74
C ARG A 64 8.57 -17.46 0.51
N ILE A 65 7.35 -17.04 0.20
CA ILE A 65 7.02 -15.61 0.16
C ILE A 65 6.79 -15.12 1.59
N GLU A 66 7.54 -14.09 1.98
CA GLU A 66 7.35 -13.39 3.25
C GLU A 66 6.34 -12.26 3.09
N LEU A 67 5.47 -12.09 4.08
CA LEU A 67 4.39 -11.09 4.06
C LEU A 67 4.61 -10.05 5.16
N ALA A 68 4.57 -8.78 4.77
CA ALA A 68 4.63 -7.64 5.69
C ALA A 68 3.45 -6.68 5.44
N LEU A 69 3.05 -5.97 6.49
CA LEU A 69 2.02 -4.93 6.43
C LEU A 69 2.66 -3.57 6.78
N ALA A 70 2.54 -2.60 5.88
CA ALA A 70 2.89 -1.22 6.13
C ALA A 70 1.62 -0.37 6.22
N SER A 71 1.48 0.44 7.28
CA SER A 71 0.35 1.35 7.45
C SER A 71 0.79 2.68 8.01
N SER A 72 0.27 3.77 7.46
CA SER A 72 0.48 5.13 7.93
C SER A 72 -0.67 5.64 8.81
N THR A 73 -1.63 4.77 9.15
CA THR A 73 -2.80 5.16 9.93
C THR A 73 -2.42 5.36 11.40
N LYS A 74 -2.90 6.45 12.02
CA LYS A 74 -2.70 6.73 13.45
C LYS A 74 -3.32 5.60 14.29
N SER A 75 -2.69 5.26 15.42
CA SER A 75 -3.03 4.08 16.23
C SER A 75 -4.50 3.97 16.64
N HIS A 76 -5.19 5.09 16.89
CA HIS A 76 -6.61 5.08 17.23
C HIS A 76 -7.50 4.65 16.04
N SER A 77 -7.33 5.30 14.89
CA SER A 77 -8.02 4.95 13.64
C SER A 77 -7.68 3.55 13.16
N TYR A 78 -6.42 3.11 13.32
CA TYR A 78 -5.99 1.78 12.94
C TYR A 78 -6.76 0.70 13.72
N LYS A 79 -6.88 0.85 15.05
CA LYS A 79 -7.66 -0.06 15.91
C LYS A 79 -9.12 -0.19 15.47
N LEU A 80 -9.72 0.90 15.02
CA LEU A 80 -11.10 0.90 14.52
C LEU A 80 -11.21 0.17 13.18
N GLN A 81 -10.28 0.39 12.25
CA GLN A 81 -10.25 -0.29 10.94
C GLN A 81 -10.10 -1.81 11.06
N ILE A 82 -9.34 -2.29 12.06
CA ILE A 82 -9.10 -3.72 12.26
C ILE A 82 -10.08 -4.39 13.24
N SER A 83 -11.12 -3.67 13.67
CA SER A 83 -12.04 -4.17 14.71
C SER A 83 -12.94 -5.32 14.25
N LYS A 84 -13.25 -5.40 12.95
CA LYS A 84 -14.07 -6.49 12.39
C LYS A 84 -13.32 -7.82 12.39
N PRO A 85 -14.01 -8.94 12.71
CA PRO A 85 -13.40 -10.27 12.65
C PRO A 85 -12.78 -10.60 11.29
N GLY A 86 -13.41 -10.19 10.18
CA GLY A 86 -12.89 -10.40 8.82
C GLY A 86 -11.52 -9.76 8.63
N THR A 87 -11.40 -8.47 8.93
CA THR A 87 -10.13 -7.73 8.84
C THR A 87 -9.09 -8.25 9.83
N LYS A 88 -9.51 -8.59 11.06
CA LYS A 88 -8.61 -9.12 12.08
C LYS A 88 -7.95 -10.44 11.64
N ARG A 89 -8.70 -11.35 11.00
CA ARG A 89 -8.15 -12.60 10.45
C ARG A 89 -7.07 -12.35 9.39
N LEU A 90 -7.17 -11.26 8.63
CA LEU A 90 -6.14 -10.92 7.64
C LEU A 90 -4.81 -10.56 8.30
N LEU A 91 -4.83 -10.04 9.53
CA LEU A 91 -3.62 -9.73 10.27
C LEU A 91 -2.81 -10.99 10.65
N ASP A 92 -3.48 -12.14 10.82
CA ASP A 92 -2.84 -13.41 11.16
C ASP A 92 -1.95 -13.96 10.03
N PHE A 93 -2.04 -13.39 8.82
CA PHE A 93 -1.15 -13.72 7.69
C PHE A 93 0.22 -13.05 7.80
N PHE A 94 0.28 -11.89 8.43
CA PHE A 94 1.53 -11.16 8.61
C PHE A 94 2.19 -11.70 9.88
N ARG A 95 3.40 -12.24 9.74
CA ARG A 95 4.20 -12.56 10.93
C ARG A 95 4.53 -11.22 11.57
N LEU A 96 3.90 -10.92 12.70
CA LEU A 96 4.30 -9.82 13.56
C LEU A 96 5.70 -10.16 14.07
N THR A 97 6.73 -9.84 13.29
CA THR A 97 8.09 -9.75 13.81
C THR A 97 8.10 -8.63 14.83
N ASP A 98 8.91 -8.76 15.89
CA ASP A 98 9.14 -7.75 16.93
C ASP A 98 9.72 -6.44 16.34
N GLY A 99 8.86 -5.71 15.63
CA GLY A 99 9.23 -4.67 14.69
C GLY A 99 8.03 -4.26 13.85
N PHE A 100 6.91 -3.95 14.51
CA PHE A 100 5.83 -3.16 13.91
C PHE A 100 6.41 -1.78 13.59
N TRP A 101 7.02 -1.62 12.42
CA TRP A 101 7.39 -0.31 11.90
C TRP A 101 6.16 0.39 11.32
N VAL A 102 5.22 0.76 12.18
CA VAL A 102 4.42 1.95 11.91
C VAL A 102 5.31 3.13 12.29
N LYS A 103 6.06 3.63 11.32
CA LYS A 103 6.72 4.93 11.46
C LYS A 103 5.62 5.99 11.42
N THR A 104 5.02 6.30 12.56
CA THR A 104 4.27 7.55 12.73
C THR A 104 5.26 8.71 12.69
N ARG A 105 5.52 9.22 11.48
CA ARG A 105 6.25 10.45 11.10
C ARG A 105 7.66 10.66 11.70
N GLU A 106 8.62 10.84 10.80
CA GLU A 106 9.17 12.18 10.54
C GLU A 106 9.83 12.17 9.15
N TYR A 107 9.64 13.28 8.44
CA TYR A 107 10.15 13.54 7.11
C TYR A 107 11.63 13.88 7.26
N ASP A 108 12.48 12.87 7.50
CA ASP A 108 13.93 13.07 7.47
C ASP A 108 14.48 12.58 6.15
N ARG A 109 14.87 13.59 5.37
CA ARG A 109 15.69 13.56 4.19
C ARG A 109 17.05 12.96 4.57
N ALA A 110 17.24 11.65 4.38
CA ALA A 110 18.56 11.03 4.34
C ALA A 110 18.48 9.63 3.71
N GLU A 111 19.48 9.37 2.86
CA GLU A 111 19.82 8.10 2.23
C GLU A 111 19.61 6.87 3.14
N GLY A 112 19.12 5.76 2.56
CA GLY A 112 19.17 4.49 3.28
C GLY A 112 18.28 3.41 2.67
N SER A 113 18.91 2.45 1.99
CA SER A 113 18.29 1.15 1.69
C SER A 113 17.68 0.57 2.97
N GLN A 114 16.36 0.47 2.99
CA GLN A 114 15.63 -0.20 4.07
C GLN A 114 15.75 -1.71 3.86
N HIS A 115 16.83 -2.30 4.37
CA HIS A 115 16.97 -3.76 4.45
C HIS A 115 15.95 -4.29 5.47
N LEU A 116 15.02 -5.13 5.01
CA LEU A 116 14.16 -5.90 5.90
C LEU A 116 15.00 -7.02 6.52
N THR A 117 15.51 -6.81 7.73
CA THR A 117 16.24 -7.85 8.48
C THR A 117 15.27 -8.64 9.35
N TYR A 118 14.94 -9.85 8.95
CA TYR A 118 14.37 -10.87 9.82
C TYR A 118 15.53 -11.57 10.55
N SER A 119 15.38 -11.81 11.86
CA SER A 119 16.43 -12.40 12.69
C SER A 119 16.83 -13.79 12.17
N GLY A 120 17.99 -13.84 11.50
CA GLY A 120 18.60 -15.07 11.00
C GLY A 120 18.32 -15.44 9.54
N THR A 121 17.66 -14.58 8.74
CA THR A 121 17.52 -14.79 7.29
C THR A 121 18.21 -13.69 6.48
N LYS A 122 18.51 -13.99 5.21
CA LYS A 122 19.01 -13.01 4.24
C LYS A 122 18.09 -11.78 4.25
N ALA A 123 18.68 -10.59 4.24
CA ALA A 123 17.91 -9.35 4.12
C ALA A 123 17.20 -9.31 2.76
N ILE A 124 15.93 -8.91 2.76
CA ILE A 124 15.14 -8.74 1.54
C ILE A 124 15.46 -7.36 0.96
N MET A 125 15.92 -7.34 -0.29
CA MET A 125 16.22 -6.13 -1.04
C MET A 125 14.94 -5.49 -1.58
N PRO A 126 14.90 -4.16 -1.79
CA PRO A 126 13.70 -3.52 -2.33
C PRO A 126 13.24 -4.08 -3.68
N ASN A 127 14.16 -4.48 -4.56
CA ASN A 127 13.82 -5.10 -5.85
C ASN A 127 13.27 -6.53 -5.73
N GLU A 128 13.40 -7.17 -4.56
CA GLU A 128 12.75 -8.44 -4.21
C GLU A 128 11.33 -8.21 -3.64
N CYS A 129 10.92 -6.96 -3.38
CA CYS A 129 9.62 -6.62 -2.82
C CYS A 129 8.56 -6.38 -3.91
N LEU A 130 7.36 -6.90 -3.65
CA LEU A 130 6.12 -6.57 -4.37
C LEU A 130 5.15 -5.88 -3.42
N VAL A 131 4.70 -4.69 -3.78
CA VAL A 131 3.81 -3.85 -2.98
C VAL A 131 2.43 -3.76 -3.62
N PHE A 132 1.37 -3.87 -2.82
CA PHE A 132 -0.01 -3.62 -3.25
C PHE A 132 -0.48 -2.29 -2.66
N GLU A 133 -0.85 -1.34 -3.51
CA GLU A 133 -1.23 0.02 -3.08
C GLU A 133 -2.43 0.56 -3.84
N ASP A 134 -3.24 1.39 -3.19
CA ASP A 134 -4.40 2.07 -3.78
C ASP A 134 -4.11 3.55 -4.12
N SER A 135 -3.19 4.16 -3.39
CA SER A 135 -2.85 5.58 -3.48
C SER A 135 -1.72 5.84 -4.46
N VAL A 136 -1.91 6.80 -5.37
CA VAL A 136 -0.87 7.29 -6.30
C VAL A 136 0.41 7.66 -5.56
N ALA A 137 0.32 8.41 -4.46
CA ALA A 137 1.49 8.82 -3.68
C ALA A 137 2.30 7.64 -3.12
N ARG A 138 1.63 6.54 -2.76
CA ARG A 138 2.30 5.33 -2.25
C ARG A 138 2.82 4.43 -3.38
N VAL A 139 2.16 4.42 -4.54
CA VAL A 139 2.74 3.85 -5.76
C VAL A 139 4.07 4.54 -6.04
N GLU A 140 4.10 5.87 -6.14
CA GLU A 140 5.35 6.59 -6.41
C GLU A 140 6.43 6.30 -5.36
N ALA A 141 6.07 6.21 -4.08
CA ALA A 141 7.02 5.87 -3.01
C ALA A 141 7.62 4.46 -3.20
N GLY A 142 6.80 3.47 -3.53
CA GLY A 142 7.26 2.11 -3.82
C GLY A 142 8.18 2.06 -5.05
N ARG A 143 7.80 2.77 -6.11
CA ARG A 143 8.61 2.93 -7.33
C ARG A 143 10.00 3.49 -7.03
N ARG A 144 10.06 4.61 -6.28
CA ARG A 144 11.33 5.26 -5.89
C ARG A 144 12.19 4.40 -4.98
N ALA A 145 11.57 3.54 -4.18
CA ALA A 145 12.31 2.57 -3.37
C ALA A 145 12.90 1.42 -4.20
N GLY A 146 12.60 1.32 -5.50
CA GLY A 146 13.02 0.22 -6.37
C GLY A 146 12.15 -1.03 -6.25
N MET A 147 10.97 -0.92 -5.62
CA MET A 147 10.05 -2.05 -5.43
C MET A 147 9.14 -2.23 -6.65
N ARG A 148 8.70 -3.47 -6.87
CA ARG A 148 7.60 -3.73 -7.82
C ARG A 148 6.27 -3.30 -7.19
N VAL A 149 5.36 -2.76 -7.98
CA VAL A 149 4.08 -2.24 -7.45
C VAL A 149 2.88 -2.77 -8.24
N VAL A 150 1.87 -3.26 -7.53
CA VAL A 150 0.53 -3.52 -8.05
C VAL A 150 -0.38 -2.40 -7.55
N TRP A 151 -0.81 -1.54 -8.45
CA TRP A 151 -1.74 -0.46 -8.15
C TRP A 151 -3.19 -0.94 -8.27
N VAL A 152 -3.92 -0.88 -7.16
CA VAL A 152 -5.33 -1.31 -7.03
C VAL A 152 -6.19 -0.10 -6.65
N PRO A 153 -6.41 0.85 -7.58
CA PRO A 153 -7.10 2.09 -7.28
C PRO A 153 -8.59 1.87 -7.00
N HIS A 154 -9.15 2.70 -6.12
CA HIS A 154 -10.60 2.92 -6.11
C HIS A 154 -11.07 3.44 -7.48
N ALA A 155 -12.25 3.03 -7.94
CA ALA A 155 -12.76 3.36 -9.28
C ALA A 155 -12.73 4.86 -9.59
N GLY A 156 -13.08 5.72 -8.63
CA GLY A 156 -13.01 7.17 -8.79
C GLY A 156 -11.58 7.69 -9.02
N VAL A 157 -10.58 7.10 -8.37
CA VAL A 157 -9.16 7.46 -8.58
C VAL A 157 -8.68 6.95 -9.95
N ALA A 158 -9.12 5.75 -10.36
CA ALA A 158 -8.79 5.21 -11.67
C ALA A 158 -9.30 6.11 -12.81
N VAL A 159 -10.51 6.66 -12.68
CA VAL A 159 -11.08 7.62 -13.64
C VAL A 159 -10.26 8.91 -13.67
N GLU A 160 -9.96 9.49 -12.51
CA GLU A 160 -9.18 10.73 -12.41
C GLU A 160 -7.81 10.63 -13.08
N TYR A 161 -7.14 9.48 -12.93
CA TYR A 161 -5.79 9.25 -13.45
C TYR A 161 -5.76 8.50 -14.78
N GLN A 162 -6.89 8.26 -15.45
CA GLN A 162 -6.93 7.42 -16.66
C GLN A 162 -5.96 7.91 -17.76
N ALA A 163 -5.93 9.22 -18.01
CA ALA A 163 -5.04 9.82 -19.02
C ALA A 163 -3.56 9.81 -18.60
N ARG A 164 -3.28 9.66 -17.30
CA ARG A 164 -1.95 9.72 -16.69
C ARG A 164 -1.54 8.41 -16.03
N GLN A 165 -2.24 7.32 -16.36
CA GLN A 165 -2.01 6.02 -15.71
C GLN A 165 -0.56 5.55 -15.88
N LYS A 166 0.03 5.80 -17.04
CA LYS A 166 1.45 5.50 -17.31
C LYS A 166 2.39 6.27 -16.40
N ASP A 167 2.10 7.54 -16.12
CA ASP A 167 2.88 8.36 -15.20
C ASP A 167 2.79 7.80 -13.77
N VAL A 168 1.59 7.38 -13.34
CA VAL A 168 1.38 6.73 -12.03
C VAL A 168 2.24 5.48 -11.92
N LEU A 169 2.17 4.60 -12.92
CA LEU A 169 2.93 3.34 -12.93
C LEU A 169 4.44 3.58 -13.01
N ALA A 170 4.89 4.64 -13.65
CA ALA A 170 6.30 5.02 -13.67
C ALA A 170 6.75 5.72 -12.36
N GLY A 171 5.82 6.18 -11.53
CA GLY A 171 6.10 6.98 -10.34
C GLY A 171 6.39 8.45 -10.63
N ARG A 172 5.94 8.96 -11.79
CA ARG A 172 6.28 10.26 -12.39
C ARG A 172 5.11 11.24 -12.41
N THR A 173 4.18 11.16 -11.47
CA THR A 173 3.00 12.06 -11.47
C THR A 173 3.32 13.48 -11.02
N GLY A 174 4.48 13.68 -10.40
CA GLY A 174 4.90 14.99 -9.89
C GLY A 174 4.08 15.45 -8.67
N MET A 175 3.35 14.54 -8.00
CA MET A 175 2.61 14.85 -6.78
C MET A 175 3.52 15.21 -5.60
N ILE A 176 4.75 14.72 -5.62
CA ILE A 176 5.78 15.04 -4.64
C ILE A 176 6.89 15.74 -5.41
N GLU A 177 7.24 16.98 -5.03
CA GLU A 177 8.40 17.66 -5.61
C GLU A 177 9.67 16.86 -5.33
N ILE A 178 10.37 16.49 -6.39
CA ILE A 178 11.58 15.67 -6.34
C ILE A 178 12.79 16.59 -6.55
N GLY A 179 13.88 16.30 -5.82
CA GLY A 179 15.17 16.95 -6.06
C GLY A 179 15.90 16.40 -7.28
N ASP A 180 16.02 15.07 -7.38
CA ASP A 180 16.68 14.40 -8.51
C ASP A 180 15.82 13.28 -9.13
N ASP A 181 15.68 13.30 -10.46
CA ASP A 181 14.79 12.39 -11.21
C ASP A 181 15.34 10.98 -11.44
N TRP A 182 16.57 10.67 -11.02
CA TRP A 182 17.19 9.35 -11.26
C TRP A 182 16.50 8.20 -10.52
N GLN A 183 15.74 8.51 -9.47
CA GLN A 183 14.97 7.52 -8.68
C GLN A 183 13.63 7.15 -9.33
N LEU A 184 13.26 7.82 -10.43
CA LEU A 184 12.01 7.58 -11.13
C LEU A 184 12.13 6.34 -12.02
N GLY A 185 11.07 5.53 -12.04
CA GLY A 185 10.99 4.42 -12.98
C GLY A 185 10.66 4.89 -14.39
N ASP A 186 10.85 4.02 -15.38
CA ASP A 186 10.57 4.35 -16.77
C ASP A 186 9.12 4.00 -17.14
N ILE A 187 8.59 4.72 -18.13
CA ILE A 187 7.27 4.43 -18.68
C ILE A 187 7.32 3.06 -19.35
N ASP A 188 6.32 2.23 -19.04
CA ASP A 188 6.14 0.87 -19.60
C ASP A 188 7.30 -0.11 -19.29
N ASP A 189 8.05 0.10 -18.21
CA ASP A 189 9.16 -0.78 -17.78
C ASP A 189 8.72 -2.12 -17.15
N GLY A 190 7.40 -2.32 -17.00
CA GLY A 190 6.81 -3.53 -16.42
C GLY A 190 7.04 -3.70 -14.92
N TRP A 191 7.60 -2.69 -14.25
CA TRP A 191 7.92 -2.75 -12.83
C TRP A 191 6.74 -2.29 -11.95
N ALA A 192 5.67 -1.79 -12.57
CA ALA A 192 4.36 -1.68 -11.95
C ALA A 192 3.21 -2.03 -12.91
N GLU A 193 2.11 -2.53 -12.35
CA GLU A 193 0.87 -2.79 -13.08
C GLU A 193 -0.33 -2.18 -12.36
N SER A 194 -1.45 -2.04 -13.07
CA SER A 194 -2.73 -1.67 -12.46
C SER A 194 -3.75 -2.78 -12.65
N ILE A 195 -4.43 -3.16 -11.56
CA ILE A 195 -5.55 -4.11 -11.60
C ILE A 195 -6.78 -3.49 -10.92
N PRO A 196 -8.01 -3.80 -11.38
CA PRO A 196 -9.23 -3.21 -10.82
C PRO A 196 -9.65 -3.82 -9.47
N SER A 197 -9.13 -5.00 -9.13
CA SER A 197 -9.42 -5.73 -7.90
C SER A 197 -8.31 -6.76 -7.64
N LEU A 198 -8.05 -7.10 -6.37
CA LEU A 198 -7.07 -8.12 -5.98
C LEU A 198 -7.40 -9.51 -6.56
N GLU A 199 -8.65 -9.74 -6.97
CA GLU A 199 -9.07 -10.98 -7.63
C GLU A 199 -8.43 -11.19 -9.00
N HIS A 200 -7.92 -10.12 -9.64
CA HIS A 200 -7.28 -10.15 -10.95
C HIS A 200 -5.75 -10.32 -10.87
N PHE A 201 -5.20 -10.45 -9.66
CA PHE A 201 -3.75 -10.59 -9.49
C PHE A 201 -3.24 -11.90 -10.11
N ASN A 202 -2.25 -11.80 -11.00
CA ASN A 202 -1.64 -12.94 -11.68
C ASN A 202 -0.33 -13.35 -10.99
N TYR A 203 -0.36 -14.45 -10.26
CA TYR A 203 0.78 -15.00 -9.53
C TYR A 203 1.96 -15.39 -10.45
N GLU A 204 1.67 -15.93 -11.64
CA GLU A 204 2.70 -16.45 -12.55
C GLU A 204 3.56 -15.32 -13.13
N THR A 205 2.96 -14.17 -13.43
CA THR A 205 3.67 -12.95 -13.87
C THR A 205 4.72 -12.47 -12.85
N TYR A 206 4.55 -12.81 -11.58
CA TYR A 206 5.47 -12.47 -10.50
C TYR A 206 6.38 -13.63 -10.08
N GLY A 207 6.31 -14.77 -10.78
CA GLY A 207 7.11 -15.95 -10.47
C GLY A 207 6.67 -16.63 -9.17
N PHE A 208 5.40 -16.54 -8.80
CA PHE A 208 4.85 -17.20 -7.62
C PHE A 208 4.20 -18.53 -8.00
N GLU A 209 4.79 -19.63 -7.52
CA GLU A 209 4.24 -20.97 -7.68
C GLU A 209 3.31 -21.32 -6.53
N LEU A 210 2.03 -21.53 -6.85
CA LEU A 210 1.05 -21.99 -5.88
C LEU A 210 1.19 -23.51 -5.70
N LYS A 211 1.40 -23.96 -4.46
CA LYS A 211 1.34 -25.39 -4.16
C LYS A 211 -0.06 -25.93 -4.36
N THR A 212 -0.24 -26.79 -5.37
CA THR A 212 -1.42 -27.66 -5.47
C THR A 212 -1.48 -28.57 -4.25
N VAL A 213 -2.67 -28.66 -3.64
CA VAL A 213 -2.93 -29.68 -2.62
C VAL A 213 -3.04 -30.99 -3.36
N SER A 214 -2.06 -31.88 -3.21
CA SER A 214 -2.26 -33.29 -3.52
C SER A 214 -3.44 -33.76 -2.67
N SER A 215 -4.52 -34.20 -3.34
CA SER A 215 -5.73 -34.74 -2.72
C SER A 215 -5.44 -36.00 -1.92
#